data_AF-A0A9Y2AXC1-F1
#
_entry.id   AF-A0A9Y2AXC1-F1
#
_cell.length_a   1.000
_cell.length_b   1.000
_cell.length_c   1.000
_cell.angle_alpha   90.00
_cell.angle_beta   90.00
_cell.angle_gamma   90.00
#
_symmetry.space_group_name_H-M   'P 1'
#
loop_
_entity.id
_entity.type
_entity.pdbx_description
1 polymer ?
#
loop_
_entity_poly.entity_id
_entity_poly.type
_entity_poly.pdbx_seq_one_letter_code
_entity_poly.pdbx_strand_id
1 'polypeptide(L)'
;MQRTKAVRPVLPENDFDHGPAVISLSRADLLVLASIRHGLRSHVAEELASPMARTICNFSVEALDRLIASHESWPAILADRIKEQAGALGKAAALLSGNGAIGKDEALAISVDADACGDVAHLPLAELEQAHRVIHTWLERIAAPLMRACAAGDREADTLFSAFASAYGESRQKLDDASQTRADHYATEAEKYVRVTRESFERYLIDRFPERKNLAVTSFKELPGGSSKTTLLVDVKGLESEEVTSIVVRMDRQGGSTDTKAVNEAPVLAAAYRHGFPVAELLWVEPDPDAVGLAFIAVRKVDAEPAGGMQGAVAPDCGPAIGMHIAGILARLHAMNPAEFGLPEDTGEHPMRPLIDNARRLWLESKLEPDGLIECCLCWLEENLPPRPERLSLIHGDIGVHNLLISGNRIAAILDWELFHLGDPVEELAYARNSIEAIMPWDEFLAEYQRHGGGDYLEETARYYRVWVAVRNVIYTQLCKHAFYTGENPDLRWATYASYQDSLQRRALSRILADCS
;
A
#
# COMPACT_ATOMS: atom_id res chain seq x y z
N MET A 1 -55.20 -2.75 38.93
CA MET A 1 -55.66 -2.56 37.53
C MET A 1 -55.08 -1.22 37.07
N GLN A 2 -54.32 -1.04 36.00
CA GLN A 2 -53.91 -1.83 34.85
C GLN A 2 -52.49 -1.41 34.47
N ARG A 3 -51.68 -2.37 34.00
CA ARG A 3 -50.38 -2.15 33.36
C ARG A 3 -50.60 -1.52 31.97
N THR A 4 -49.95 -0.41 31.67
CA THR A 4 -49.84 0.12 30.29
C THR A 4 -48.78 -0.68 29.53
N LYS A 5 -49.18 -1.22 28.38
CA LYS A 5 -48.38 -2.07 27.49
C LYS A 5 -47.35 -1.23 26.72
N ALA A 6 -46.11 -1.73 26.66
CA ALA A 6 -45.08 -1.25 25.75
C ALA A 6 -45.45 -1.55 24.30
N VAL A 7 -45.33 -0.55 23.42
CA VAL A 7 -45.42 -0.69 21.97
C VAL A 7 -44.03 -1.09 21.46
N ARG A 8 -43.91 -2.27 20.86
CA ARG A 8 -42.70 -2.68 20.12
C ARG A 8 -42.75 -2.09 18.70
N PRO A 9 -41.63 -1.61 18.14
CA PRO A 9 -41.56 -1.29 16.71
C PRO A 9 -41.58 -2.59 15.90
N VAL A 10 -42.39 -2.61 14.85
CA VAL A 10 -42.48 -3.69 13.85
C VAL A 10 -41.43 -3.39 12.78
N LEU A 11 -40.50 -4.31 12.54
CA LEU A 11 -39.59 -4.28 11.38
C LEU A 11 -40.40 -4.63 10.12
N PRO A 12 -40.15 -3.99 8.97
CA PRO A 12 -40.83 -4.32 7.71
C PRO A 12 -40.46 -5.75 7.28
N GLU A 13 -41.46 -6.47 6.75
CA GLU A 13 -41.28 -7.81 6.20
C GLU A 13 -40.37 -7.76 4.96
N ASN A 14 -39.41 -8.69 4.92
CA ASN A 14 -38.42 -8.86 3.86
C ASN A 14 -39.09 -9.33 2.56
N ASP A 15 -39.07 -8.51 1.51
CA ASP A 15 -39.12 -8.97 0.12
C ASP A 15 -37.69 -8.96 -0.44
N PHE A 16 -36.94 -10.03 -0.16
CA PHE A 16 -35.72 -10.38 -0.88
C PHE A 16 -36.01 -11.62 -1.73
N ASP A 17 -36.77 -11.44 -2.83
CA ASP A 17 -36.89 -12.44 -3.88
C ASP A 17 -36.04 -12.00 -5.10
N HIS A 18 -34.73 -12.10 -4.93
CA HIS A 18 -33.78 -12.19 -6.04
C HIS A 18 -33.12 -13.56 -5.91
N GLY A 19 -33.41 -14.46 -6.85
CA GLY A 19 -32.75 -15.77 -6.93
C GLY A 19 -31.22 -15.61 -6.94
N PRO A 20 -30.46 -16.61 -6.45
CA PRO A 20 -29.02 -16.47 -6.29
C PRO A 20 -28.35 -16.32 -7.66
N ALA A 21 -27.80 -15.14 -7.94
CA ALA A 21 -26.76 -15.00 -8.96
C ALA A 21 -25.57 -15.85 -8.49
N VAL A 22 -25.35 -16.99 -9.14
CA VAL A 22 -24.22 -17.88 -8.83
C VAL A 22 -22.95 -17.19 -9.30
N ILE A 23 -22.23 -16.56 -8.38
CA ILE A 23 -20.90 -16.00 -8.61
C ILE A 23 -19.96 -17.19 -8.87
N SER A 24 -19.42 -17.32 -10.09
CA SER A 24 -18.40 -18.32 -10.41
C SER A 24 -17.04 -17.87 -9.85
N LEU A 25 -16.53 -18.58 -8.84
CA LEU A 25 -15.29 -18.23 -8.14
C LEU A 25 -14.08 -18.91 -8.79
N SER A 26 -13.14 -18.18 -9.37
CA SER A 26 -11.95 -18.79 -9.96
C SER A 26 -11.01 -19.40 -8.90
N ARG A 27 -9.99 -20.12 -9.39
CA ARG A 27 -8.92 -20.69 -8.59
C ARG A 27 -8.27 -19.68 -7.63
N ALA A 28 -8.06 -18.46 -8.09
CA ALA A 28 -7.44 -17.41 -7.30
C ALA A 28 -8.41 -16.82 -6.25
N ASP A 29 -9.69 -16.68 -6.59
CA ASP A 29 -10.71 -16.13 -5.70
C ASP A 29 -10.88 -17.03 -4.47
N LEU A 30 -10.83 -18.34 -4.67
CA LEU A 30 -10.89 -19.32 -3.58
C LEU A 30 -9.65 -19.29 -2.67
N LEU A 31 -8.46 -19.06 -3.23
CA LEU A 31 -7.21 -18.94 -2.46
C LEU A 31 -7.22 -17.70 -1.55
N VAL A 32 -7.77 -16.60 -2.04
CA VAL A 32 -7.94 -15.36 -1.27
C VAL A 32 -9.00 -15.53 -0.17
N LEU A 33 -10.16 -16.07 -0.51
CA LEU A 33 -11.22 -16.37 0.47
C LEU A 33 -10.73 -17.34 1.56
N ALA A 34 -9.91 -18.32 1.20
CA ALA A 34 -9.31 -19.25 2.16
C ALA A 34 -8.26 -18.60 3.07
N SER A 35 -7.47 -17.65 2.57
CA SER A 35 -6.54 -16.87 3.38
C SER A 35 -7.27 -15.92 4.35
N ILE A 36 -8.36 -15.27 3.91
CA ILE A 36 -9.23 -14.44 4.77
C ILE A 36 -9.87 -15.31 5.86
N ARG A 37 -10.45 -16.45 5.46
CA ARG A 37 -11.03 -17.43 6.39
C ARG A 37 -10.00 -17.91 7.41
N HIS A 38 -8.77 -18.21 6.98
CA HIS A 38 -7.71 -18.64 7.89
C HIS A 38 -7.42 -17.55 8.92
N GLY A 39 -7.17 -16.30 8.51
CA GLY A 39 -6.94 -15.19 9.43
C GLY A 39 -8.08 -15.00 10.45
N LEU A 40 -9.34 -15.10 10.01
CA LEU A 40 -10.50 -15.02 10.90
C LEU A 40 -10.52 -16.15 11.94
N ARG A 41 -10.18 -17.38 11.54
CA ARG A 41 -10.17 -18.56 12.43
C ARG A 41 -9.00 -18.56 13.42
N SER A 42 -7.79 -18.22 12.96
CA SER A 42 -6.56 -18.43 13.73
C SER A 42 -6.10 -17.21 14.52
N HIS A 43 -6.51 -16.00 14.13
CA HIS A 43 -6.02 -14.77 14.76
C HIS A 43 -7.16 -13.94 15.37
N VAL A 44 -8.33 -13.91 14.73
CA VAL A 44 -9.44 -13.07 15.20
C VAL A 44 -10.30 -13.80 16.22
N ALA A 45 -10.73 -15.05 15.94
CA ALA A 45 -11.67 -15.76 16.81
C ALA A 45 -11.16 -16.02 18.25
N GLU A 46 -9.86 -16.23 18.44
CA GLU A 46 -9.24 -16.54 19.74
C GLU A 46 -9.12 -15.30 20.66
N GLU A 47 -9.01 -14.10 20.07
CA GLU A 47 -8.78 -12.85 20.81
C GLU A 47 -10.07 -12.06 21.10
N LEU A 48 -11.20 -12.45 20.49
CA LEU A 48 -12.48 -11.77 20.70
C LEU A 48 -13.04 -12.04 22.11
N ALA A 49 -13.17 -11.00 22.93
CA ALA A 49 -13.75 -11.09 24.28
C ALA A 49 -15.29 -11.12 24.29
N SER A 50 -15.94 -10.61 23.24
CA SER A 50 -17.41 -10.48 23.16
C SER A 50 -18.08 -11.74 22.60
N PRO A 51 -19.11 -12.30 23.27
CA PRO A 51 -19.88 -13.44 22.74
C PRO A 51 -20.53 -13.15 21.38
N MET A 52 -21.01 -11.92 21.17
CA MET A 52 -21.63 -11.51 19.90
C MET A 52 -20.60 -11.44 18.77
N ALA A 53 -19.41 -10.89 19.05
CA ALA A 53 -18.33 -10.82 18.07
C ALA A 53 -17.83 -12.22 17.69
N ARG A 54 -17.74 -13.15 18.65
CA ARG A 54 -17.47 -14.57 18.35
C ARG A 54 -18.54 -15.19 17.48
N THR A 55 -19.83 -14.92 17.76
CA THR A 55 -20.94 -15.43 16.94
C THR A 55 -20.86 -14.91 15.50
N ILE A 56 -20.57 -13.63 15.29
CA ILE A 56 -20.44 -13.03 13.96
C ILE A 56 -19.19 -13.54 13.23
N CYS A 57 -18.06 -13.65 13.94
CA CYS A 57 -16.83 -14.24 13.39
C CYS A 57 -17.07 -15.70 12.97
N ASN A 58 -17.72 -16.49 13.81
CA ASN A 58 -18.06 -17.88 13.51
C ASN A 58 -19.05 -17.99 12.34
N PHE A 59 -20.05 -17.11 12.26
CA PHE A 59 -20.98 -17.06 11.13
C PHE A 59 -20.29 -16.67 9.82
N SER A 60 -19.36 -15.72 9.87
CA SER A 60 -18.58 -15.27 8.71
C SER A 60 -17.63 -16.36 8.22
N VAL A 61 -16.99 -17.08 9.16
CA VAL A 61 -16.20 -18.28 8.88
C VAL A 61 -17.07 -19.36 8.23
N GLU A 62 -18.25 -19.63 8.78
CA GLU A 62 -19.17 -20.65 8.25
C GLU A 62 -19.76 -20.29 6.88
N ALA A 63 -20.02 -19.00 6.63
CA ALA A 63 -20.44 -18.51 5.32
C ALA A 63 -19.32 -18.64 4.28
N LEU A 64 -18.08 -18.29 4.65
CA LEU A 64 -16.91 -18.49 3.81
C LEU A 64 -16.64 -19.98 3.56
N ASP A 65 -16.83 -20.84 4.55
CA ASP A 65 -16.72 -22.30 4.38
C ASP A 65 -17.74 -22.82 3.36
N ARG A 66 -19.01 -22.41 3.46
CA ARG A 66 -20.06 -22.83 2.52
C ARG A 66 -19.78 -22.32 1.11
N LEU A 67 -19.32 -21.09 0.98
CA LEU A 67 -19.00 -20.46 -0.30
C LEU A 67 -17.79 -21.13 -0.97
N ILE A 68 -16.71 -21.37 -0.21
CA ILE A 68 -15.50 -22.05 -0.68
C ILE A 68 -15.79 -23.53 -1.03
N ALA A 69 -16.54 -24.23 -0.19
CA ALA A 69 -16.90 -25.64 -0.40
C ALA A 69 -17.87 -25.85 -1.57
N SER A 70 -18.62 -24.81 -1.96
CA SER A 70 -19.53 -24.85 -3.12
C SER A 70 -18.79 -24.86 -4.48
N HIS A 71 -17.47 -24.68 -4.49
CA HIS A 71 -16.69 -24.58 -5.73
C HIS A 71 -15.89 -25.85 -6.06
N GLU A 72 -16.24 -26.49 -7.17
CA GLU A 72 -15.76 -27.84 -7.54
C GLU A 72 -14.23 -27.97 -7.66
N SER A 73 -13.54 -26.90 -8.07
CA SER A 73 -12.08 -26.92 -8.26
C SER A 73 -11.27 -26.67 -6.98
N TRP A 74 -11.89 -26.21 -5.90
CA TRP A 74 -11.19 -25.79 -4.68
C TRP A 74 -10.28 -26.87 -4.06
N PRO A 75 -10.71 -28.14 -3.96
CA PRO A 75 -9.86 -29.20 -3.40
C PRO A 75 -8.54 -29.36 -4.16
N ALA A 76 -8.57 -29.35 -5.51
CA ALA A 76 -7.36 -29.51 -6.31
C ALA A 76 -6.37 -28.34 -6.14
N ILE A 77 -6.91 -27.13 -6.00
CA ILE A 77 -6.15 -25.89 -5.84
C ILE A 77 -5.44 -25.85 -4.49
N LEU A 78 -6.19 -26.18 -3.44
CA LEU A 78 -5.69 -26.23 -2.08
C LEU A 78 -4.62 -27.33 -1.95
N ALA A 79 -4.81 -28.47 -2.59
CA ALA A 79 -3.84 -29.55 -2.63
C ALA A 79 -2.50 -29.16 -3.29
N ASP A 80 -2.55 -28.50 -4.46
CA ASP A 80 -1.33 -28.02 -5.14
C ASP A 80 -0.53 -27.06 -4.25
N ARG A 81 -1.23 -26.13 -3.57
CA ARG A 81 -0.61 -25.15 -2.68
C ARG A 81 0.01 -25.78 -1.44
N ILE A 82 -0.69 -26.71 -0.80
CA ILE A 82 -0.17 -27.47 0.35
C ILE A 82 1.11 -28.19 -0.05
N LYS A 83 1.13 -28.83 -1.23
CA LYS A 83 2.29 -29.56 -1.73
C LYS A 83 3.50 -28.65 -1.98
N GLU A 84 3.30 -27.50 -2.60
CA GLU A 84 4.36 -26.51 -2.84
C GLU A 84 4.92 -25.95 -1.52
N GLN A 85 4.04 -25.58 -0.58
CA GLN A 85 4.43 -25.01 0.71
C GLN A 85 5.11 -26.05 1.61
N ALA A 86 4.63 -27.29 1.62
CA ALA A 86 5.25 -28.40 2.36
C ALA A 86 6.69 -28.67 1.87
N GLY A 87 6.89 -28.71 0.54
CA GLY A 87 8.21 -28.91 -0.05
C GLY A 87 9.21 -27.80 0.29
N ALA A 88 8.75 -26.55 0.43
CA ALA A 88 9.58 -25.42 0.85
C ALA A 88 9.83 -25.43 2.37
N LEU A 89 8.82 -25.82 3.17
CA LEU A 89 8.87 -25.87 4.63
C LEU A 89 9.88 -26.91 5.14
N GLY A 90 9.93 -28.11 4.55
CA GLY A 90 10.91 -29.15 4.90
C GLY A 90 12.36 -28.70 4.65
N LYS A 91 12.61 -27.95 3.56
CA LYS A 91 13.93 -27.38 3.26
C LYS A 91 14.33 -26.30 4.26
N ALA A 92 13.39 -25.43 4.65
CA ALA A 92 13.63 -24.38 5.62
C ALA A 92 13.91 -24.94 7.03
N ALA A 93 13.21 -25.99 7.45
CA ALA A 93 13.47 -26.65 8.73
C ALA A 93 14.86 -27.29 8.80
N ALA A 94 15.30 -27.96 7.73
CA ALA A 94 16.63 -28.55 7.65
C ALA A 94 17.74 -27.48 7.73
N LEU A 95 17.59 -26.36 7.01
CA LEU A 95 18.53 -25.23 7.05
C LEU A 95 18.60 -24.60 8.45
N LEU A 96 17.45 -24.26 9.03
CA LEU A 96 17.38 -23.59 10.32
C LEU A 96 17.92 -24.47 11.46
N SER A 97 17.70 -25.79 11.39
CA SER A 97 18.34 -26.72 12.33
C SER A 97 19.84 -26.86 12.08
N GLY A 98 20.30 -26.81 10.84
CA GLY A 98 21.74 -26.85 10.50
C GLY A 98 22.51 -25.67 11.10
N ASN A 99 21.86 -24.50 11.15
CA ASN A 99 22.43 -23.26 11.69
C ASN A 99 22.10 -23.02 13.19
N GLY A 100 21.43 -23.98 13.84
CA GLY A 100 21.09 -23.90 15.27
C GLY A 100 19.99 -22.90 15.62
N ALA A 101 19.25 -22.38 14.63
CA ALA A 101 18.16 -21.43 14.82
C ALA A 101 16.88 -22.09 15.36
N ILE A 102 16.71 -23.40 15.12
CA ILE A 102 15.69 -24.26 15.73
C ILE A 102 16.31 -25.60 16.17
N GLY A 103 15.66 -26.32 17.08
CA GLY A 103 16.15 -27.61 17.57
C GLY A 103 15.99 -28.75 16.55
N LYS A 104 16.83 -29.78 16.64
CA LYS A 104 16.76 -30.97 15.75
C LYS A 104 15.42 -31.70 15.84
N ASP A 105 14.84 -31.78 17.03
CA ASP A 105 13.54 -32.43 17.26
C ASP A 105 12.39 -31.62 16.66
N GLU A 106 12.50 -30.29 16.68
CA GLU A 106 11.53 -29.38 16.07
C GLU A 106 11.60 -29.42 14.54
N ALA A 107 12.81 -29.45 13.97
CA ALA A 107 13.00 -29.64 12.53
C ALA A 107 12.54 -31.01 12.04
N LEU A 108 12.73 -32.06 12.84
CA LEU A 108 12.21 -33.39 12.53
C LEU A 108 10.68 -33.41 12.52
N ALA A 109 10.03 -32.75 13.48
CA ALA A 109 8.57 -32.62 13.51
C ALA A 109 8.03 -31.88 12.27
N ILE A 110 8.68 -30.77 11.87
CA ILE A 110 8.32 -30.03 10.66
C ILE A 110 8.44 -30.90 9.41
N SER A 111 9.53 -31.65 9.28
CA SER A 111 9.75 -32.52 8.11
C SER A 111 8.75 -33.66 8.04
N VAL A 112 8.40 -34.29 9.16
CA VAL A 112 7.38 -35.35 9.22
C VAL A 112 6.01 -34.82 8.77
N ASP A 113 5.61 -33.66 9.28
CA ASP A 113 4.33 -33.04 8.92
C ASP A 113 4.32 -32.53 7.46
N ALA A 114 5.46 -32.03 6.97
CA ALA A 114 5.63 -31.62 5.57
C ALA A 114 5.58 -32.82 4.61
N ASP A 115 6.23 -33.93 4.93
CA ASP A 115 6.21 -35.15 4.12
C ASP A 115 4.80 -35.76 4.07
N ALA A 116 4.07 -35.74 5.20
CA ALA A 116 2.67 -36.15 5.26
C ALA A 116 1.76 -35.29 4.36
N CYS A 117 2.17 -34.05 4.08
CA CYS A 117 1.48 -33.12 3.17
C CYS A 117 1.91 -33.25 1.69
N GLY A 118 2.84 -34.16 1.36
CA GLY A 118 3.39 -34.31 0.01
C GLY A 118 2.47 -35.00 -1.01
N ASP A 119 1.49 -35.78 -0.54
CA ASP A 119 0.50 -36.48 -1.36
C ASP A 119 -0.93 -36.23 -0.85
N VAL A 120 -1.37 -34.97 -0.97
CA VAL A 120 -2.69 -34.55 -0.50
C VAL A 120 -3.73 -34.40 -1.61
N ALA A 121 -3.33 -34.57 -2.88
CA ALA A 121 -4.16 -34.28 -4.06
C ALA A 121 -5.47 -35.10 -4.15
N HIS A 122 -5.52 -36.23 -3.47
CA HIS A 122 -6.65 -37.15 -3.45
C HIS A 122 -7.51 -37.02 -2.18
N LEU A 123 -7.12 -36.17 -1.23
CA LEU A 123 -7.78 -36.03 0.06
C LEU A 123 -9.08 -35.21 -0.06
N PRO A 124 -10.10 -35.53 0.75
CA PRO A 124 -11.30 -34.71 0.82
C PRO A 124 -10.99 -33.32 1.39
N LEU A 125 -11.82 -32.34 1.05
CA LEU A 125 -11.59 -30.93 1.38
C LEU A 125 -11.32 -30.66 2.88
N ALA A 126 -12.04 -31.33 3.77
CA ALA A 126 -11.84 -31.18 5.21
C ALA A 126 -10.43 -31.58 5.68
N GLU A 127 -9.85 -32.61 5.04
CA GLU A 127 -8.50 -33.10 5.32
C GLU A 127 -7.44 -32.21 4.66
N LEU A 128 -7.71 -31.67 3.47
CA LEU A 128 -6.88 -30.63 2.85
C LEU A 128 -6.80 -29.37 3.71
N GLU A 129 -7.91 -28.92 4.28
CA GLU A 129 -7.92 -27.75 5.15
C GLU A 129 -7.17 -27.99 6.46
N GLN A 130 -7.21 -29.21 6.97
CA GLN A 130 -6.42 -29.60 8.13
C GLN A 130 -4.92 -29.60 7.79
N ALA A 131 -4.52 -30.18 6.65
CA ALA A 131 -3.15 -30.15 6.17
C ALA A 131 -2.64 -28.71 5.94
N HIS A 132 -3.45 -27.84 5.33
CA HIS A 132 -3.11 -26.44 5.14
C HIS A 132 -2.91 -25.68 6.46
N ARG A 133 -3.74 -25.94 7.48
CA ARG A 133 -3.55 -25.36 8.83
C ARG A 133 -2.24 -25.81 9.46
N VAL A 134 -1.90 -27.09 9.35
CA VAL A 134 -0.63 -27.64 9.87
C VAL A 134 0.57 -26.95 9.21
N ILE A 135 0.56 -26.80 7.87
CA ILE A 135 1.62 -26.09 7.14
C ILE A 135 1.73 -24.63 7.56
N HIS A 136 0.60 -23.92 7.71
CA HIS A 136 0.60 -22.51 8.08
C HIS A 136 1.15 -22.26 9.49
N THR A 137 0.78 -23.10 10.46
CA THR A 137 1.30 -23.02 11.83
C THR A 137 2.81 -23.17 11.87
N TRP A 138 3.37 -24.05 11.04
CA TRP A 138 4.82 -24.21 10.95
C TRP A 138 5.49 -23.03 10.26
N LEU A 139 4.89 -22.47 9.19
CA LEU A 139 5.40 -21.27 8.52
C LEU A 139 5.50 -20.08 9.48
N GLU A 140 4.50 -19.87 10.33
CA GLU A 140 4.52 -18.81 11.35
C GLU A 140 5.66 -19.00 12.36
N ARG A 141 5.88 -20.26 12.79
CA ARG A 141 6.95 -20.60 13.73
C ARG A 141 8.35 -20.39 13.14
N ILE A 142 8.56 -20.72 11.87
CA ILE A 142 9.88 -20.60 11.23
C ILE A 142 10.16 -19.21 10.65
N ALA A 143 9.13 -18.35 10.51
CA ALA A 143 9.27 -17.02 9.90
C ALA A 143 10.29 -16.13 10.63
N ALA A 144 10.19 -16.01 11.96
CA ALA A 144 11.11 -15.15 12.71
C ALA A 144 12.56 -15.68 12.74
N PRO A 145 12.82 -17.00 12.94
CA PRO A 145 14.15 -17.57 12.75
C PRO A 145 14.72 -17.41 11.35
N LEU A 146 13.92 -17.60 10.30
CA LEU A 146 14.33 -17.46 8.89
C LEU A 146 14.72 -16.01 8.55
N MET A 147 13.92 -15.04 8.99
CA MET A 147 14.23 -13.62 8.81
C MET A 147 15.51 -13.19 9.54
N ARG A 148 15.78 -13.76 10.72
CA ARG A 148 17.06 -13.52 11.44
C ARG A 148 18.25 -14.12 10.70
N ALA A 149 18.10 -15.28 10.07
CA ALA A 149 19.15 -15.90 9.25
C ALA A 149 19.44 -15.08 7.98
N CYS A 150 18.40 -14.57 7.30
CA CYS A 150 18.56 -13.66 6.16
C CYS A 150 19.28 -12.36 6.58
N ALA A 151 18.87 -11.76 7.70
CA ALA A 151 19.49 -10.54 8.25
C ALA A 151 20.97 -10.76 8.67
N ALA A 152 21.36 -12.01 8.94
CA ALA A 152 22.75 -12.38 9.23
C ALA A 152 23.59 -12.65 7.96
N GLY A 153 23.02 -12.47 6.76
CA GLY A 153 23.71 -12.63 5.48
C GLY A 153 23.81 -14.08 4.99
N ASP A 154 22.92 -14.97 5.44
CA ASP A 154 22.88 -16.36 4.98
C ASP A 154 22.23 -16.46 3.58
N ARG A 155 23.07 -16.68 2.56
CA ARG A 155 22.63 -16.80 1.16
C ARG A 155 21.65 -17.95 0.89
N GLU A 156 21.70 -19.02 1.65
CA GLU A 156 20.78 -20.16 1.48
C GLU A 156 19.42 -19.83 2.11
N ALA A 157 19.41 -19.10 3.23
CA ALA A 157 18.20 -18.52 3.80
C ALA A 157 17.56 -17.48 2.87
N ASP A 158 18.36 -16.61 2.25
CA ASP A 158 17.90 -15.62 1.26
C ASP A 158 17.30 -16.29 0.02
N THR A 159 17.90 -17.39 -0.45
CA THR A 159 17.39 -18.17 -1.59
C THR A 159 16.07 -18.85 -1.25
N LEU A 160 15.93 -19.40 -0.04
CA LEU A 160 14.68 -20.01 0.43
C LEU A 160 13.58 -18.97 0.68
N PHE A 161 13.91 -17.83 1.27
CA PHE A 161 12.99 -16.70 1.42
C PHE A 161 12.53 -16.18 0.05
N SER A 162 13.45 -16.07 -0.90
CA SER A 162 13.15 -15.70 -2.29
C SER A 162 12.29 -16.75 -3.00
N ALA A 163 12.46 -18.05 -2.73
CA ALA A 163 11.58 -19.09 -3.26
C ALA A 163 10.17 -19.03 -2.66
N PHE A 164 10.02 -18.76 -1.35
CA PHE A 164 8.73 -18.50 -0.71
C PHE A 164 8.05 -17.25 -1.28
N ALA A 165 8.81 -16.18 -1.50
CA ALA A 165 8.34 -14.94 -2.11
C ALA A 165 8.04 -15.10 -3.61
N SER A 166 8.79 -15.93 -4.34
CA SER A 166 8.59 -16.21 -5.77
C SER A 166 7.38 -17.12 -6.01
N ALA A 167 7.11 -18.11 -5.15
CA ALA A 167 5.85 -18.88 -5.20
C ALA A 167 4.63 -17.98 -4.95
N TYR A 168 4.79 -16.97 -4.08
CA TYR A 168 3.80 -15.91 -3.87
C TYR A 168 3.73 -14.90 -5.04
N GLY A 169 4.84 -14.65 -5.74
CA GLY A 169 4.98 -13.71 -6.87
C GLY A 169 4.59 -14.27 -8.25
N GLU A 170 4.83 -15.55 -8.55
CA GLU A 170 4.33 -16.21 -9.76
C GLU A 170 2.80 -16.34 -9.75
N SER A 171 2.22 -16.44 -8.55
CA SER A 171 0.78 -16.30 -8.34
C SER A 171 0.29 -14.88 -8.69
N ARG A 172 1.12 -13.85 -8.47
CA ARG A 172 0.85 -12.44 -8.76
C ARG A 172 0.96 -12.09 -10.25
N GLN A 173 1.93 -12.63 -10.99
CA GLN A 173 2.05 -12.38 -12.43
C GLN A 173 0.94 -13.07 -13.23
N LYS A 174 0.52 -14.28 -12.82
CA LYS A 174 -0.68 -14.95 -13.36
C LYS A 174 -1.98 -14.23 -12.97
N LEU A 175 -2.00 -13.53 -11.84
CA LEU A 175 -3.10 -12.63 -11.43
C LEU A 175 -3.14 -11.37 -12.29
N ASP A 176 -2.00 -10.81 -12.69
CA ASP A 176 -1.92 -9.62 -13.56
C ASP A 176 -2.42 -9.95 -14.99
N ASP A 177 -2.01 -11.09 -15.56
CA ASP A 177 -2.49 -11.56 -16.88
C ASP A 177 -4.01 -11.89 -16.88
N ALA A 178 -4.50 -12.45 -15.76
CA ALA A 178 -5.93 -12.72 -15.56
C ALA A 178 -6.75 -11.45 -15.29
N SER A 179 -6.15 -10.43 -14.66
CA SER A 179 -6.78 -9.11 -14.43
C SER A 179 -7.02 -8.36 -15.73
N GLN A 180 -6.10 -8.47 -16.70
CA GLN A 180 -6.26 -7.88 -18.02
C GLN A 180 -7.45 -8.47 -18.79
N THR A 181 -7.67 -9.79 -18.68
CA THR A 181 -8.78 -10.50 -19.34
C THR A 181 -10.13 -10.29 -18.61
N ARG A 182 -10.11 -10.00 -17.30
CA ARG A 182 -11.30 -9.75 -16.45
C ARG A 182 -11.78 -8.30 -16.47
N ALA A 183 -10.90 -7.33 -16.70
CA ALA A 183 -11.30 -5.96 -16.98
C ALA A 183 -12.30 -5.89 -18.15
N ASP A 184 -12.16 -6.79 -19.14
CA ASP A 184 -13.07 -6.91 -20.27
C ASP A 184 -14.40 -7.62 -19.92
N HIS A 185 -14.44 -8.43 -18.86
CA HIS A 185 -15.64 -9.14 -18.38
C HIS A 185 -16.49 -8.30 -17.41
N TYR A 186 -15.88 -7.49 -16.54
CA TYR A 186 -16.60 -6.54 -15.68
C TYR A 186 -17.02 -5.26 -16.41
N ALA A 187 -16.49 -5.02 -17.62
CA ALA A 187 -16.94 -3.96 -18.52
C ALA A 187 -18.42 -4.09 -18.93
N THR A 188 -19.05 -5.26 -18.74
CA THR A 188 -20.49 -5.43 -19.01
C THR A 188 -21.41 -5.03 -17.85
N GLU A 189 -20.91 -4.83 -16.63
CA GLU A 189 -21.70 -4.32 -15.49
C GLU A 189 -21.22 -2.97 -14.93
N ALA A 190 -20.01 -2.51 -15.27
CA ALA A 190 -19.47 -1.23 -14.81
C ALA A 190 -19.72 -0.09 -15.82
N GLU A 191 -20.91 0.50 -15.82
CA GLU A 191 -21.15 1.81 -16.45
C GLU A 191 -20.38 2.97 -15.76
N LYS A 192 -19.63 2.71 -14.67
CA LYS A 192 -19.08 3.73 -13.75
C LYS A 192 -17.56 3.90 -13.73
N TYR A 193 -16.78 2.99 -14.32
CA TYR A 193 -15.32 3.09 -14.29
C TYR A 193 -14.81 3.86 -15.51
N VAL A 194 -14.31 5.07 -15.28
CA VAL A 194 -13.82 5.93 -16.36
C VAL A 194 -12.46 5.45 -16.83
N ARG A 195 -12.37 4.95 -18.06
CA ARG A 195 -11.13 4.48 -18.67
C ARG A 195 -10.67 5.46 -19.74
N VAL A 196 -9.49 6.04 -19.53
CA VAL A 196 -8.81 6.84 -20.56
C VAL A 196 -8.18 5.89 -21.57
N THR A 197 -8.50 6.05 -22.85
CA THR A 197 -7.89 5.27 -23.94
C THR A 197 -6.86 6.10 -24.69
N ARG A 198 -6.00 5.43 -25.46
CA ARG A 198 -5.05 6.11 -26.35
C ARG A 198 -5.77 7.05 -27.31
N GLU A 199 -6.90 6.62 -27.87
CA GLU A 199 -7.68 7.38 -28.85
C GLU A 199 -8.38 8.58 -28.22
N SER A 200 -8.95 8.44 -27.02
CA SER A 200 -9.57 9.58 -26.32
C SER A 200 -8.53 10.62 -25.93
N PHE A 201 -7.34 10.17 -25.48
CA PHE A 201 -6.24 11.05 -25.12
C PHE A 201 -5.59 11.73 -26.34
N GLU A 202 -5.41 11.02 -27.45
CA GLU A 202 -4.89 11.60 -28.70
C GLU A 202 -5.84 12.68 -29.24
N ARG A 203 -7.14 12.43 -29.25
CA ARG A 203 -8.14 13.44 -29.63
C ARG A 203 -8.07 14.66 -28.74
N TYR A 204 -8.00 14.46 -27.43
CA TYR A 204 -7.81 15.56 -26.48
C TYR A 204 -6.56 16.40 -26.79
N LEU A 205 -5.42 15.76 -27.10
CA LEU A 205 -4.20 16.48 -27.44
C LEU A 205 -4.34 17.29 -28.74
N ILE A 206 -5.02 16.75 -29.75
CA ILE A 206 -5.31 17.46 -31.00
C ILE A 206 -6.20 18.68 -30.73
N ASP A 207 -7.23 18.53 -29.90
CA ASP A 207 -8.16 19.60 -29.56
C ASP A 207 -7.50 20.68 -28.68
N ARG A 208 -6.62 20.28 -27.76
CA ARG A 208 -5.88 21.19 -26.87
C ARG A 208 -4.81 21.98 -27.62
N PHE A 209 -4.16 21.36 -28.60
CA PHE A 209 -3.05 21.95 -29.35
C PHE A 209 -3.35 21.98 -30.86
N PRO A 210 -4.37 22.73 -31.30
CA PRO A 210 -4.82 22.73 -32.70
C PRO A 210 -3.75 23.27 -33.67
N GLU A 211 -2.76 23.99 -33.17
CA GLU A 211 -1.60 24.45 -33.95
C GLU A 211 -0.63 23.32 -34.34
N ARG A 212 -0.70 22.15 -33.67
CA ARG A 212 0.22 21.01 -33.85
C ARG A 212 -0.34 20.00 -34.85
N LYS A 213 -0.01 20.18 -36.13
CA LYS A 213 -0.60 19.42 -37.25
C LYS A 213 -0.22 17.94 -37.34
N ASN A 214 0.90 17.54 -36.73
CA ASN A 214 1.44 16.17 -36.80
C ASN A 214 1.39 15.46 -35.44
N LEU A 215 0.48 15.89 -34.55
CA LEU A 215 0.37 15.31 -33.22
C LEU A 215 -0.17 13.88 -33.32
N ALA A 216 0.57 12.93 -32.74
CA ALA A 216 0.15 11.54 -32.65
C ALA A 216 0.70 10.90 -31.38
N VAL A 217 -0.13 10.12 -30.69
CA VAL A 217 0.27 9.29 -29.56
C VAL A 217 0.85 7.99 -30.12
N THR A 218 2.16 7.81 -30.02
CA THR A 218 2.86 6.63 -30.56
C THR A 218 2.95 5.48 -29.56
N SER A 219 2.86 5.77 -28.26
CA SER A 219 2.83 4.79 -27.19
C SER A 219 1.92 5.29 -26.07
N PHE A 220 1.18 4.38 -25.44
CA PHE A 220 0.27 4.69 -24.33
C PHE A 220 0.24 3.49 -23.39
N LYS A 221 0.82 3.64 -22.19
CA LYS A 221 0.99 2.55 -21.23
C LYS A 221 0.62 3.03 -19.83
N GLU A 222 -0.27 2.33 -19.15
CA GLU A 222 -0.43 2.51 -17.71
C GLU A 222 0.77 1.87 -16.98
N LEU A 223 1.40 2.64 -16.10
CA LEU A 223 2.48 2.14 -15.25
C LEU A 223 1.87 1.40 -14.06
N PRO A 224 2.27 0.14 -13.81
CA PRO A 224 1.79 -0.61 -12.65
C PRO A 224 2.35 0.02 -11.37
N GLY A 225 1.49 0.20 -10.37
CA GLY A 225 1.83 0.88 -9.12
C GLY A 225 0.79 1.91 -8.71
N GLY A 226 1.04 2.57 -7.57
CA GLY A 226 0.16 3.59 -6.97
C GLY A 226 -1.16 3.03 -6.42
N SER A 227 -1.58 3.48 -5.24
CA SER A 227 -2.89 3.16 -4.66
C SER A 227 -3.88 4.33 -4.72
N SER A 228 -3.41 5.53 -5.06
CA SER A 228 -4.20 6.76 -5.07
C SER A 228 -4.39 7.33 -6.48
N LYS A 229 -3.36 7.20 -7.33
CA LYS A 229 -3.29 7.77 -8.67
C LYS A 229 -3.12 6.72 -9.76
N THR A 230 -3.71 6.99 -10.91
CA THR A 230 -3.37 6.30 -12.17
C THR A 230 -2.24 7.09 -12.83
N THR A 231 -1.17 6.39 -13.22
CA THR A 231 -0.01 6.98 -13.88
C THR A 231 0.14 6.38 -15.27
N LEU A 232 0.08 7.21 -16.32
CA LEU A 232 0.24 6.79 -17.70
C LEU A 232 1.57 7.31 -18.24
N LEU A 233 2.34 6.45 -18.90
CA LEU A 233 3.46 6.82 -19.74
C LEU A 233 2.97 6.94 -21.19
N VAL A 234 3.16 8.12 -21.78
CA VAL A 234 2.66 8.44 -23.11
C VAL A 234 3.79 8.99 -23.96
N ASP A 235 4.01 8.40 -25.13
CA ASP A 235 4.94 8.95 -26.13
C ASP A 235 4.14 9.71 -27.18
N VAL A 236 4.47 10.98 -27.37
CA VAL A 236 3.74 11.88 -28.27
C VAL A 236 4.69 12.45 -29.31
N LYS A 237 4.46 12.14 -30.58
CA LYS A 237 5.11 12.80 -31.71
C LYS A 237 4.41 14.14 -31.98
N GLY A 238 5.17 15.16 -32.36
CA GLY A 238 4.58 16.45 -32.73
C GLY A 238 4.15 17.32 -31.54
N LEU A 239 4.56 16.95 -30.31
CA LEU A 239 4.22 17.71 -29.11
C LEU A 239 5.05 19.00 -29.06
N GLU A 240 6.35 18.92 -28.81
CA GLU A 240 7.22 20.11 -28.79
C GLU A 240 7.94 20.33 -30.13
N SER A 241 8.19 19.25 -30.87
CA SER A 241 8.85 19.23 -32.18
C SER A 241 8.36 18.03 -32.99
N GLU A 242 8.92 17.81 -34.19
CA GLU A 242 8.65 16.60 -34.99
C GLU A 242 9.14 15.30 -34.32
N GLU A 243 9.99 15.40 -33.29
CA GLU A 243 10.47 14.27 -32.50
C GLU A 243 9.44 13.76 -31.49
N VAL A 244 9.64 12.54 -31.01
CA VAL A 244 8.83 11.94 -29.94
C VAL A 244 9.20 12.56 -28.60
N THR A 245 8.19 13.03 -27.88
CA THR A 245 8.30 13.52 -26.50
C THR A 245 7.61 12.52 -25.56
N SER A 246 8.34 11.98 -24.59
CA SER A 246 7.76 11.12 -23.55
C SER A 246 7.25 11.95 -22.38
N ILE A 247 5.99 11.75 -22.02
CA ILE A 247 5.33 12.43 -20.90
C ILE A 247 4.74 11.40 -19.94
N VAL A 248 4.60 11.80 -18.68
CA VAL A 248 3.87 11.05 -17.66
C VAL A 248 2.60 11.82 -17.30
N VAL A 249 1.46 11.15 -17.36
CA VAL A 249 0.15 11.71 -17.01
C VAL A 249 -0.27 11.10 -15.68
N ARG A 250 -0.49 11.94 -14.67
CA ARG A 250 -0.99 11.52 -13.34
C ARG A 250 -2.41 12.03 -13.15
N MET A 251 -3.33 11.12 -12.85
CA MET A 251 -4.76 11.39 -12.66
C MET A 251 -5.27 10.68 -11.42
N ASP A 252 -6.36 11.18 -10.84
CA ASP A 252 -6.99 10.56 -9.69
C ASP A 252 -7.53 9.18 -10.03
N ARG A 253 -7.38 8.21 -9.12
CA ARG A 253 -8.01 6.90 -9.27
C ARG A 253 -9.35 6.90 -8.54
N GLN A 254 -10.37 6.37 -9.21
CA GLN A 254 -11.67 6.13 -8.57
C GLN A 254 -11.51 5.15 -7.40
N GLY A 255 -12.02 5.52 -6.22
CA GLY A 255 -11.80 4.76 -4.99
C GLY A 255 -10.33 4.73 -4.53
N GLY A 256 -9.55 5.78 -4.79
CA GLY A 256 -8.15 5.90 -4.35
C GLY A 256 -7.94 5.77 -2.84
N SER A 257 -6.72 5.43 -2.43
CA SER A 257 -6.31 5.29 -1.03
C SER A 257 -6.21 6.60 -0.24
N THR A 258 -6.33 7.75 -0.92
CA THR A 258 -6.24 9.10 -0.38
C THR A 258 -7.36 9.96 -0.97
N ASP A 259 -7.69 11.08 -0.31
CA ASP A 259 -8.65 12.07 -0.80
C ASP A 259 -8.00 13.21 -1.60
N THR A 260 -6.69 13.11 -1.84
CA THR A 260 -5.90 14.11 -2.54
C THR A 260 -6.23 14.12 -4.03
N LYS A 261 -5.93 15.24 -4.69
CA LYS A 261 -6.18 15.45 -6.12
C LYS A 261 -4.87 15.66 -6.86
N ALA A 262 -4.66 14.96 -7.98
CA ALA A 262 -3.45 15.06 -8.79
C ALA A 262 -3.16 16.52 -9.20
N VAL A 263 -4.20 17.28 -9.54
CA VAL A 263 -4.08 18.69 -9.93
C VAL A 263 -3.59 19.59 -8.80
N ASN A 264 -3.76 19.21 -7.54
CA ASN A 264 -3.25 19.97 -6.39
C ASN A 264 -1.72 19.83 -6.26
N GLU A 265 -1.08 18.83 -6.88
CA GLU A 265 0.38 18.70 -6.91
C GLU A 265 1.04 19.75 -7.82
N ALA A 266 0.30 20.34 -8.76
CA ALA A 266 0.86 21.18 -9.81
C ALA A 266 1.61 22.43 -9.28
N PRO A 267 1.09 23.21 -8.31
CA PRO A 267 1.79 24.39 -7.80
C PRO A 267 3.13 24.04 -7.14
N VAL A 268 3.16 22.99 -6.29
CA VAL A 268 4.37 22.56 -5.58
C VAL A 268 5.40 21.98 -6.55
N LEU A 269 4.99 21.17 -7.52
CA LEU A 269 5.87 20.62 -8.55
C LEU A 269 6.51 21.72 -9.40
N ALA A 270 5.70 22.69 -9.87
CA ALA A 270 6.18 23.80 -10.67
C ALA A 270 7.17 24.68 -9.89
N ALA A 271 6.91 24.94 -8.60
CA ALA A 271 7.81 25.68 -7.74
C ALA A 271 9.11 24.91 -7.48
N ALA A 272 9.02 23.64 -7.08
CA ALA A 272 10.18 22.78 -6.84
C ALA A 272 11.10 22.71 -8.07
N TYR A 273 10.53 22.57 -9.27
CA TYR A 273 11.30 22.59 -10.52
C TYR A 273 12.02 23.93 -10.72
N ARG A 274 11.34 25.07 -10.55
CA ARG A 274 11.94 26.41 -10.67
C ARG A 274 13.07 26.65 -9.68
N HIS A 275 12.99 26.09 -8.49
CA HIS A 275 14.04 26.17 -7.47
C HIS A 275 15.16 25.13 -7.65
N GLY A 276 15.13 24.35 -8.75
CA GLY A 276 16.18 23.39 -9.08
C GLY A 276 16.18 22.15 -8.19
N PHE A 277 15.04 21.78 -7.60
CA PHE A 277 14.89 20.45 -7.01
C PHE A 277 14.75 19.39 -8.11
N PRO A 278 15.26 18.17 -7.88
CA PRO A 278 15.12 17.08 -8.84
C PRO A 278 13.66 16.60 -8.81
N VAL A 279 12.82 17.20 -9.63
CA VAL A 279 11.42 16.82 -9.86
C VAL A 279 11.14 16.82 -11.36
N ALA A 280 10.07 16.16 -11.79
CA ALA A 280 9.64 16.22 -13.17
C ALA A 280 9.15 17.64 -13.54
N GLU A 281 9.47 18.09 -14.76
CA GLU A 281 8.95 19.35 -15.28
C GLU A 281 7.44 19.24 -15.50
N LEU A 282 6.65 20.11 -14.87
CA LEU A 282 5.23 20.21 -15.17
C LEU A 282 5.04 20.85 -16.56
N LEU A 283 4.42 20.11 -17.48
CA LEU A 283 4.14 20.58 -18.83
C LEU A 283 2.79 21.30 -18.89
N TRP A 284 1.74 20.69 -18.33
CA TRP A 284 0.44 21.35 -18.16
C TRP A 284 -0.45 20.67 -17.11
N VAL A 285 -1.51 21.38 -16.74
CA VAL A 285 -2.61 20.89 -15.90
C VAL A 285 -3.89 20.85 -16.74
N GLU A 286 -4.67 19.79 -16.57
CA GLU A 286 -6.05 19.68 -17.07
C GLU A 286 -7.00 19.56 -15.89
N PRO A 287 -7.63 20.66 -15.45
CA PRO A 287 -8.55 20.63 -14.31
C PRO A 287 -9.94 20.11 -14.66
N ASP A 288 -10.32 20.08 -15.95
CA ASP A 288 -11.63 19.64 -16.39
C ASP A 288 -11.68 18.10 -16.51
N PRO A 289 -12.43 17.39 -15.65
CA PRO A 289 -12.55 15.94 -15.77
C PRO A 289 -13.25 15.51 -17.06
N ASP A 290 -14.08 16.35 -17.69
CA ASP A 290 -14.81 15.98 -18.90
C ASP A 290 -13.90 15.92 -20.14
N ALA A 291 -12.68 16.47 -20.06
CA ALA A 291 -11.74 16.53 -21.19
C ALA A 291 -11.27 15.14 -21.66
N VAL A 292 -10.92 14.26 -20.73
CA VAL A 292 -10.53 12.86 -21.01
C VAL A 292 -11.17 11.84 -20.09
N GLY A 293 -12.03 12.30 -19.17
CA GLY A 293 -12.73 11.49 -18.17
C GLY A 293 -12.25 11.74 -16.73
N LEU A 294 -11.06 12.30 -16.53
CA LEU A 294 -10.49 12.62 -15.23
C LEU A 294 -9.60 13.86 -15.32
N ALA A 295 -9.58 14.67 -14.27
CA ALA A 295 -8.61 15.76 -14.13
C ALA A 295 -7.20 15.18 -13.93
N PHE A 296 -6.18 15.83 -14.50
CA PHE A 296 -4.83 15.29 -14.49
C PHE A 296 -3.74 16.37 -14.58
N ILE A 297 -2.51 15.96 -14.25
CA ILE A 297 -1.30 16.71 -14.57
C ILE A 297 -0.47 15.93 -15.58
N ALA A 298 0.17 16.63 -16.51
CA ALA A 298 1.14 16.07 -17.43
C ALA A 298 2.53 16.64 -17.10
N VAL A 299 3.49 15.74 -16.89
CA VAL A 299 4.88 16.06 -16.57
C VAL A 299 5.82 15.44 -17.59
N ARG A 300 7.00 16.03 -17.79
CA ARG A 300 8.03 15.44 -18.65
C ARG A 300 8.54 14.13 -18.02
N LYS A 301 8.68 13.06 -18.82
CA LYS A 301 9.31 11.82 -18.35
C LYS A 301 10.75 12.11 -17.95
N VAL A 302 11.13 11.72 -16.74
CA VAL A 302 12.53 11.70 -16.31
C VAL A 302 13.12 10.34 -16.67
N ASP A 303 14.20 10.33 -17.44
CA ASP A 303 14.87 9.11 -17.90
C ASP A 303 15.89 8.64 -16.86
N ALA A 304 15.42 7.83 -15.91
CA ALA A 304 16.18 7.35 -14.76
C ALA A 304 15.54 6.07 -14.19
N GLU A 305 16.30 5.37 -13.33
CA GLU A 305 15.88 4.09 -12.76
C GLU A 305 15.23 4.27 -11.38
N PRO A 306 14.23 3.46 -10.99
CA PRO A 306 13.71 3.49 -9.63
C PRO A 306 14.77 3.17 -8.58
N ALA A 307 14.79 3.91 -7.48
CA ALA A 307 15.74 3.69 -6.37
C ALA A 307 15.36 2.51 -5.48
N GLY A 308 14.11 2.05 -5.57
CA GLY A 308 13.56 0.99 -4.73
C GLY A 308 12.08 0.72 -4.99
N GLY A 309 11.43 0.00 -4.07
CA GLY A 309 10.00 -0.32 -4.15
C GLY A 309 9.32 -0.41 -2.78
N MET A 310 7.98 -0.42 -2.78
CA MET A 310 7.15 -0.30 -1.56
C MET A 310 7.33 -1.41 -0.50
N GLN A 311 8.01 -2.52 -0.81
CA GLN A 311 8.31 -3.59 0.16
C GLN A 311 9.74 -3.50 0.74
N GLY A 312 10.37 -2.32 0.65
CA GLY A 312 11.73 -2.11 1.16
C GLY A 312 12.82 -2.65 0.23
N ALA A 313 12.48 -2.96 -1.03
CA ALA A 313 13.48 -3.27 -2.04
C ALA A 313 14.30 -2.01 -2.32
N VAL A 314 15.62 -2.17 -2.36
CA VAL A 314 16.59 -1.11 -2.64
C VAL A 314 17.34 -1.47 -3.91
N ALA A 315 17.44 -0.54 -4.85
CA ALA A 315 18.21 -0.76 -6.08
C ALA A 315 19.71 -0.90 -5.75
N PRO A 316 20.48 -1.72 -6.49
CA PRO A 316 21.90 -1.96 -6.19
C PRO A 316 22.75 -0.68 -6.10
N ASP A 317 22.43 0.33 -6.91
CA ASP A 317 23.15 1.62 -6.95
C ASP A 317 22.62 2.63 -5.91
N CYS A 318 21.58 2.27 -5.17
CA CYS A 318 20.96 3.10 -4.13
C CYS A 318 21.67 2.86 -2.78
N GLY A 319 22.82 3.51 -2.61
CA GLY A 319 23.66 3.40 -1.40
C GLY A 319 23.92 4.74 -0.68
N PRO A 320 25.00 4.84 0.12
CA PRO A 320 25.24 6.02 0.95
C PRO A 320 25.33 7.35 0.22
N ALA A 321 25.84 7.35 -1.02
CA ALA A 321 25.90 8.57 -1.84
C ALA A 321 24.50 9.12 -2.19
N ILE A 322 23.52 8.24 -2.37
CA ILE A 322 22.11 8.64 -2.55
C ILE A 322 21.57 9.21 -1.24
N GLY A 323 21.81 8.55 -0.11
CA GLY A 323 21.40 9.05 1.20
C GLY A 323 21.97 10.44 1.53
N MET A 324 23.25 10.68 1.23
CA MET A 324 23.88 12.00 1.35
C MET A 324 23.19 13.05 0.47
N HIS A 325 22.84 12.69 -0.77
CA HIS A 325 22.13 13.60 -1.67
C HIS A 325 20.71 13.91 -1.18
N ILE A 326 20.01 12.92 -0.62
CA ILE A 326 18.69 13.12 0.02
C ILE A 326 18.81 14.10 1.19
N ALA A 327 19.81 13.93 2.06
CA ALA A 327 20.05 14.81 3.20
C ALA A 327 20.23 16.28 2.76
N GLY A 328 21.04 16.52 1.73
CA GLY A 328 21.23 17.86 1.16
C GLY A 328 19.99 18.44 0.50
N ILE A 329 19.17 17.60 -0.16
CA ILE A 329 17.89 18.03 -0.75
C ILE A 329 16.89 18.41 0.34
N LEU A 330 16.67 17.56 1.35
CA LEU A 330 15.73 17.82 2.42
C LEU A 330 16.14 19.04 3.25
N ALA A 331 17.43 19.20 3.56
CA ALA A 331 17.92 20.37 4.28
C ALA A 331 17.59 21.67 3.53
N ARG A 332 17.80 21.68 2.21
CA ARG A 332 17.46 22.83 1.36
C ARG A 332 15.95 23.05 1.28
N LEU A 333 15.17 21.99 1.10
CA LEU A 333 13.71 22.06 1.02
C LEU A 333 13.11 22.63 2.32
N HIS A 334 13.56 22.11 3.46
CA HIS A 334 13.09 22.55 4.77
C HIS A 334 13.53 23.98 5.13
N ALA A 335 14.59 24.50 4.51
CA ALA A 335 15.07 25.86 4.75
C ALA A 335 14.30 26.94 3.96
N MET A 336 13.57 26.55 2.91
CA MET A 336 12.88 27.50 2.04
C MET A 336 11.55 27.98 2.62
N ASN A 337 11.12 29.18 2.21
CA ASN A 337 9.84 29.71 2.62
C ASN A 337 8.70 28.90 1.95
N PRO A 338 7.79 28.27 2.73
CA PRO A 338 6.69 27.48 2.19
C PRO A 338 5.80 28.25 1.18
N ALA A 339 5.68 29.57 1.33
CA ALA A 339 4.91 30.40 0.42
C ALA A 339 5.46 30.38 -1.02
N GLU A 340 6.76 30.11 -1.21
CA GLU A 340 7.38 29.96 -2.54
C GLU A 340 6.85 28.74 -3.30
N PHE A 341 6.27 27.76 -2.58
CA PHE A 341 5.67 26.55 -3.13
C PHE A 341 4.14 26.61 -3.23
N GLY A 342 3.54 27.77 -2.92
CA GLY A 342 2.08 27.94 -2.94
C GLY A 342 1.37 27.32 -1.73
N LEU A 343 2.10 27.02 -0.66
CA LEU A 343 1.50 26.62 0.62
C LEU A 343 0.85 27.84 1.31
N PRO A 344 -0.22 27.62 2.10
CA PRO A 344 -0.87 28.69 2.83
C PRO A 344 0.08 29.34 3.85
N GLU A 345 -0.23 30.58 4.23
CA GLU A 345 0.46 31.24 5.33
C GLU A 345 0.24 30.50 6.65
N ASP A 346 1.24 30.58 7.51
CA ASP A 346 1.19 30.04 8.86
C ASP A 346 0.12 30.77 9.70
N THR A 347 -0.91 30.02 10.12
CA THR A 347 -2.04 30.55 10.90
C THR A 347 -1.70 30.78 12.37
N GLY A 348 -0.52 30.34 12.83
CA GLY A 348 -0.14 30.31 14.25
C GLY A 348 -0.70 29.12 15.01
N GLU A 349 -1.58 28.32 14.40
CA GLU A 349 -2.05 27.05 14.96
C GLU A 349 -0.96 25.95 14.82
N HIS A 350 -1.15 24.83 15.52
CA HIS A 350 -0.25 23.69 15.39
C HIS A 350 -0.52 22.96 14.07
N PRO A 351 0.49 22.69 13.21
CA PRO A 351 0.29 22.14 11.87
C PRO A 351 -0.41 20.77 11.86
N MET A 352 -0.26 19.99 12.93
CA MET A 352 -0.91 18.69 13.07
C MET A 352 -2.42 18.73 13.24
N ARG A 353 -3.02 19.83 13.71
CA ARG A 353 -4.48 19.90 13.93
C ARG A 353 -5.29 19.60 12.67
N PRO A 354 -5.10 20.32 11.55
CA PRO A 354 -5.84 20.02 10.32
C PRO A 354 -5.56 18.61 9.77
N LEU A 355 -4.35 18.08 9.98
CA LEU A 355 -4.00 16.73 9.54
C LEU A 355 -4.77 15.66 10.33
N ILE A 356 -4.85 15.81 11.65
CA ILE A 356 -5.59 14.89 12.52
C ILE A 356 -7.10 15.01 12.27
N ASP A 357 -7.63 16.23 12.10
CA ASP A 357 -9.03 16.45 11.76
C ASP A 357 -9.39 15.77 10.43
N ASN A 358 -8.52 15.90 9.43
CA ASN A 358 -8.70 15.22 8.15
C ASN A 358 -8.64 13.69 8.29
N ALA A 359 -7.66 13.17 9.04
CA ALA A 359 -7.54 11.75 9.31
C ALA A 359 -8.78 11.20 10.04
N ARG A 360 -9.31 11.92 11.02
CA ARG A 360 -10.54 11.55 11.74
C ARG A 360 -11.74 11.54 10.81
N ARG A 361 -11.88 12.53 9.91
CA ARG A 361 -12.94 12.55 8.90
C ARG A 361 -12.85 11.35 7.96
N LEU A 362 -11.68 11.11 7.36
CA LEU A 362 -11.45 9.97 6.45
C LEU A 362 -11.68 8.63 7.15
N TRP A 363 -11.26 8.52 8.40
CA TRP A 363 -11.53 7.37 9.22
C TRP A 363 -13.04 7.13 9.36
N LEU A 364 -13.82 8.15 9.76
CA LEU A 364 -15.28 8.04 9.89
C LEU A 364 -16.00 7.69 8.58
N GLU A 365 -15.52 8.20 7.44
CA GLU A 365 -16.09 7.93 6.12
C GLU A 365 -15.76 6.51 5.61
N SER A 366 -14.53 6.05 5.84
CA SER A 366 -14.02 4.77 5.34
C SER A 366 -14.42 3.57 6.19
N LYS A 367 -14.74 3.81 7.47
CA LYS A 367 -14.86 2.76 8.47
C LYS A 367 -16.01 1.79 8.17
N LEU A 368 -15.64 0.54 7.92
CA LEU A 368 -16.58 -0.58 7.79
C LEU A 368 -16.97 -1.17 9.17
N GLU A 369 -16.08 -1.08 10.17
CA GLU A 369 -16.25 -1.70 11.49
C GLU A 369 -15.66 -0.85 12.63
N PRO A 370 -16.19 -0.92 13.87
CA PRO A 370 -15.57 -0.35 15.07
C PRO A 370 -14.12 -0.79 15.30
N ASP A 371 -13.21 0.15 15.52
CA ASP A 371 -11.81 -0.12 15.87
C ASP A 371 -11.36 0.79 17.01
N GLY A 372 -11.27 0.24 18.22
CA GLY A 372 -10.89 1.02 19.40
C GLY A 372 -9.43 1.47 19.39
N LEU A 373 -8.53 0.77 18.70
CA LEU A 373 -7.11 1.13 18.68
C LEU A 373 -6.90 2.44 17.92
N ILE A 374 -7.48 2.56 16.72
CA ILE A 374 -7.33 3.76 15.89
C ILE A 374 -8.02 4.97 16.52
N GLU A 375 -9.21 4.78 17.11
CA GLU A 375 -9.90 5.85 17.85
C GLU A 375 -9.08 6.35 19.05
N CYS A 376 -8.49 5.42 19.83
CA CYS A 376 -7.59 5.78 20.93
C CYS A 376 -6.34 6.51 20.44
N CYS A 377 -5.74 6.07 19.33
CA CYS A 377 -4.56 6.74 18.77
C CYS A 377 -4.88 8.15 18.25
N LEU A 378 -6.03 8.35 17.60
CA LEU A 378 -6.48 9.67 17.16
C LEU A 378 -6.70 10.61 18.35
N CYS A 379 -7.35 10.15 19.42
CA CYS A 379 -7.48 10.93 20.65
C CYS A 379 -6.11 11.22 21.30
N TRP A 380 -5.20 10.24 21.34
CA TRP A 380 -3.85 10.43 21.87
C TRP A 380 -3.08 11.49 21.08
N LEU A 381 -3.15 11.48 19.75
CA LEU A 381 -2.52 12.47 18.88
C LEU A 381 -3.04 13.89 19.16
N GLU A 382 -4.34 14.05 19.41
CA GLU A 382 -4.93 15.36 19.77
C GLU A 382 -4.47 15.87 21.14
N GLU A 383 -4.35 14.97 22.12
CA GLU A 383 -4.01 15.32 23.51
C GLU A 383 -2.50 15.50 23.74
N ASN A 384 -1.65 14.91 22.89
CA ASN A 384 -0.20 14.84 23.07
C ASN A 384 0.58 15.58 21.97
N LEU A 385 0.00 16.64 21.41
CA LEU A 385 0.69 17.49 20.43
C LEU A 385 2.08 17.90 20.97
N PRO A 386 3.16 17.74 20.17
CA PRO A 386 4.46 18.23 20.57
C PRO A 386 4.47 19.76 20.68
N PRO A 387 5.53 20.36 21.26
CA PRO A 387 5.74 21.78 21.15
C PRO A 387 5.67 22.20 19.68
N ARG A 388 4.91 23.26 19.40
CA ARG A 388 4.77 23.76 18.04
C ARG A 388 6.16 24.10 17.50
N PRO A 389 6.52 23.63 16.29
CA PRO A 389 7.81 23.95 15.70
C PRO A 389 7.96 25.46 15.51
N GLU A 390 9.17 25.97 15.71
CA GLU A 390 9.48 27.39 15.55
C GLU A 390 9.36 27.85 14.09
N ARG A 391 9.65 26.93 13.15
CA ARG A 391 9.54 27.16 11.72
C ARG A 391 8.78 25.99 11.07
N LEU A 392 7.80 26.33 10.25
CA LEU A 392 7.13 25.39 9.37
C LEU A 392 7.81 25.35 8.00
N SER A 393 7.81 24.16 7.40
CA SER A 393 8.48 23.86 6.14
C SER A 393 7.52 23.16 5.18
N LEU A 394 7.86 23.16 3.89
CA LEU A 394 7.25 22.22 2.94
C LEU A 394 7.73 20.82 3.31
N ILE A 395 6.77 19.95 3.64
CA ILE A 395 6.95 18.52 3.87
C ILE A 395 6.43 17.78 2.65
N HIS A 396 7.21 16.83 2.12
CA HIS A 396 6.76 15.95 1.05
C HIS A 396 5.76 14.91 1.57
N GLY A 397 6.03 14.34 2.76
CA GLY A 397 5.10 13.48 3.50
C GLY A 397 5.05 12.01 3.07
N ASP A 398 5.82 11.65 2.04
CA ASP A 398 6.00 10.28 1.54
C ASP A 398 7.40 10.06 0.93
N ILE A 399 8.43 10.70 1.49
CA ILE A 399 9.78 10.56 0.96
C ILE A 399 10.41 9.22 1.38
N GLY A 400 10.90 8.47 0.40
CA GLY A 400 11.58 7.19 0.59
C GLY A 400 12.02 6.60 -0.75
N VAL A 401 12.87 5.56 -0.73
CA VAL A 401 13.45 4.94 -1.94
C VAL A 401 12.40 4.47 -2.95
N HIS A 402 11.18 4.18 -2.50
CA HIS A 402 10.06 3.81 -3.37
C HIS A 402 9.55 4.95 -4.25
N ASN A 403 9.81 6.21 -3.87
CA ASN A 403 9.37 7.43 -4.57
C ASN A 403 10.55 8.22 -5.16
N LEU A 404 11.67 7.57 -5.42
CA LEU A 404 12.87 8.20 -5.98
C LEU A 404 13.26 7.55 -7.31
N LEU A 405 13.65 8.39 -8.28
CA LEU A 405 14.41 7.97 -9.45
C LEU A 405 15.87 8.36 -9.27
N ILE A 406 16.78 7.47 -9.64
CA ILE A 406 18.23 7.64 -9.55
C ILE A 406 18.91 7.52 -10.92
N SER A 407 19.98 8.28 -11.09
CA SER A 407 20.89 8.17 -12.23
C SER A 407 22.32 8.14 -11.68
N GLY A 408 22.89 6.94 -11.63
CA GLY A 408 24.10 6.67 -10.87
C GLY A 408 23.92 7.07 -9.40
N ASN A 409 24.88 7.83 -8.85
CA ASN A 409 24.89 8.20 -7.44
C ASN A 409 24.11 9.50 -7.13
N ARG A 410 23.08 9.84 -7.92
CA ARG A 410 22.26 11.04 -7.70
C ARG A 410 20.78 10.76 -7.89
N ILE A 411 19.95 11.41 -7.05
CA ILE A 411 18.52 11.57 -7.30
C ILE A 411 18.32 12.36 -8.59
N ALA A 412 17.62 11.74 -9.54
CA ALA A 412 17.17 12.34 -10.78
C ALA A 412 15.77 12.95 -10.63
N ALA A 413 14.88 12.31 -9.85
CA ALA A 413 13.56 12.85 -9.53
C ALA A 413 13.04 12.34 -8.18
N ILE A 414 12.35 13.22 -7.45
CA ILE A 414 11.46 12.92 -6.34
C ILE A 414 10.04 12.88 -6.88
N LEU A 415 9.38 11.74 -6.68
CA LEU A 415 8.04 11.44 -7.19
C LEU A 415 7.00 11.53 -6.08
N ASP A 416 5.73 11.59 -6.49
CA ASP A 416 4.57 11.44 -5.60
C ASP A 416 4.40 12.53 -4.54
N TRP A 417 4.15 13.75 -5.01
CA TRP A 417 3.97 14.92 -4.14
C TRP A 417 2.56 15.02 -3.57
N GLU A 418 1.74 13.95 -3.59
CA GLU A 418 0.32 14.05 -3.24
C GLU A 418 0.06 14.34 -1.76
N LEU A 419 0.99 13.99 -0.88
CA LEU A 419 0.89 14.18 0.58
C LEU A 419 1.59 15.45 1.08
N PHE A 420 1.97 16.34 0.17
CA PHE A 420 2.69 17.56 0.55
C PHE A 420 1.85 18.44 1.47
N HIS A 421 2.50 19.05 2.46
CA HIS A 421 1.82 19.94 3.40
C HIS A 421 2.80 20.88 4.11
N LEU A 422 2.25 21.84 4.84
CA LEU A 422 3.00 22.71 5.74
C LEU A 422 3.18 21.99 7.08
N GLY A 423 4.41 21.69 7.47
CA GLY A 423 4.67 20.85 8.63
C GLY A 423 6.04 21.04 9.27
N ASP A 424 6.36 20.14 10.19
CA ASP A 424 7.62 20.12 10.93
C ASP A 424 8.65 19.27 10.19
N PRO A 425 9.86 19.77 9.89
CA PRO A 425 10.95 18.96 9.34
C PRO A 425 11.20 17.63 10.08
N VAL A 426 10.97 17.57 11.40
CA VAL A 426 11.13 16.33 12.18
C VAL A 426 10.10 15.27 11.76
N GLU A 427 8.93 15.65 11.27
CA GLU A 427 7.93 14.73 10.69
C GLU A 427 8.49 14.02 9.45
N GLU A 428 9.02 14.79 8.50
CA GLU A 428 9.63 14.25 7.28
C GLU A 428 10.79 13.30 7.61
N LEU A 429 11.66 13.70 8.54
CA LEU A 429 12.80 12.88 8.97
C LEU A 429 12.35 11.59 9.68
N ALA A 430 11.33 11.68 10.54
CA ALA A 430 10.76 10.51 11.21
C ALA A 430 10.15 9.51 10.21
N TYR A 431 9.51 10.02 9.16
CA TYR A 431 9.00 9.20 8.05
C TYR A 431 10.14 8.55 7.25
N ALA A 432 11.11 9.36 6.82
CA ALA A 432 12.19 8.94 5.94
C ALA A 432 13.14 7.91 6.58
N ARG A 433 13.28 7.92 7.91
CA ARG A 433 14.28 7.14 8.66
C ARG A 433 14.37 5.68 8.24
N ASN A 434 13.24 4.96 8.18
CA ASN A 434 13.23 3.54 7.81
C ASN A 434 13.81 3.31 6.40
N SER A 435 13.53 4.23 5.47
CA SER A 435 14.06 4.16 4.12
C SER A 435 15.52 4.56 4.03
N ILE A 436 15.98 5.49 4.88
CA ILE A 436 17.36 5.97 4.91
C ILE A 436 18.29 4.94 5.57
N GLU A 437 17.86 4.32 6.68
CA GLU A 437 18.63 3.28 7.38
C GLU A 437 18.90 2.05 6.51
N ALA A 438 18.10 1.84 5.45
CA ALA A 438 18.33 0.80 4.46
C ALA A 438 19.53 1.09 3.53
N ILE A 439 19.96 2.35 3.41
CA ILE A 439 20.99 2.78 2.43
C ILE A 439 22.19 3.48 3.07
N MET A 440 22.08 3.99 4.30
CA MET A 440 23.18 4.57 5.07
C MET A 440 22.89 4.61 6.58
N PRO A 441 23.93 4.73 7.43
CA PRO A 441 23.74 4.98 8.86
C PRO A 441 22.96 6.27 9.14
N TRP A 442 22.01 6.21 10.07
CA TRP A 442 21.11 7.34 10.37
C TRP A 442 21.83 8.56 10.97
N ASP A 443 22.82 8.33 11.80
CA ASP A 443 23.66 9.37 12.40
C ASP A 443 24.50 10.12 11.35
N GLU A 444 25.05 9.40 10.37
CA GLU A 444 25.73 10.01 9.22
C GLU A 444 24.77 10.84 8.37
N PHE A 445 23.54 10.35 8.16
CA PHE A 445 22.51 11.09 7.41
C PHE A 445 22.13 12.40 8.12
N LEU A 446 21.88 12.35 9.43
CA LEU A 446 21.53 13.52 10.22
C LEU A 446 22.67 14.55 10.25
N ALA A 447 23.92 14.09 10.39
CA ALA A 447 25.07 14.97 10.32
C ALA A 447 25.18 15.68 8.96
N GLU A 448 24.94 14.96 7.87
CA GLU A 448 24.93 15.53 6.51
C GLU A 448 23.77 16.51 6.30
N TYR A 449 22.58 16.18 6.81
CA TYR A 449 21.40 17.05 6.77
C TYR A 449 21.68 18.38 7.51
N GLN A 450 22.23 18.32 8.72
CA GLN A 450 22.62 19.50 9.50
C GLN A 450 23.74 20.29 8.81
N ARG A 451 24.72 19.62 8.20
CA ARG A 451 25.80 20.28 7.42
C ARG A 451 25.25 21.12 6.27
N HIS A 452 24.10 20.74 5.72
CA HIS A 452 23.41 21.45 4.66
C HIS A 452 22.39 22.51 5.16
N GLY A 453 22.38 22.81 6.46
CA GLY A 453 21.49 23.81 7.07
C GLY A 453 20.16 23.25 7.56
N GLY A 454 20.03 21.92 7.63
CA GLY A 454 18.92 21.26 8.30
C GLY A 454 18.89 21.55 9.80
N GLY A 455 17.69 21.60 10.37
CA GLY A 455 17.50 21.80 11.82
C GLY A 455 17.84 20.55 12.65
N ASP A 456 17.64 20.64 13.96
CA ASP A 456 17.86 19.52 14.86
C ASP A 456 16.77 18.46 14.71
N TYR A 457 17.18 17.19 14.76
CA TYR A 457 16.25 16.06 14.85
C TYR A 457 15.99 15.74 16.33
N LEU A 458 14.77 16.02 16.78
CA LEU A 458 14.34 15.81 18.16
C LEU A 458 13.67 14.44 18.29
N GLU A 459 14.38 13.47 18.87
CA GLU A 459 13.88 12.08 18.97
C GLU A 459 12.56 11.97 19.74
N GLU A 460 12.33 12.81 20.76
CA GLU A 460 11.07 12.87 21.50
C GLU A 460 9.90 13.30 20.60
N THR A 461 10.08 14.39 19.86
CA THR A 461 9.11 14.86 18.85
C THR A 461 8.90 13.82 17.74
N ALA A 462 9.96 13.15 17.29
CA ALA A 462 9.88 12.13 16.25
C ALA A 462 9.09 10.88 16.67
N ARG A 463 8.97 10.58 17.98
CA ARG A 463 8.08 9.50 18.47
C ARG A 463 6.62 9.81 18.19
N TYR A 464 6.20 11.04 18.46
CA TYR A 464 4.86 11.51 18.12
C TYR A 464 4.57 11.36 16.62
N TYR A 465 5.49 11.82 15.76
CA TYR A 465 5.30 11.73 14.31
C TYR A 465 5.29 10.29 13.78
N ARG A 466 6.04 9.36 14.41
CA ARG A 466 5.95 7.93 14.07
C ARG A 466 4.56 7.35 14.34
N VAL A 467 3.93 7.72 15.46
CA VAL A 467 2.53 7.32 15.76
C VAL A 467 1.60 7.92 14.71
N TRP A 468 1.73 9.22 14.41
CA TRP A 468 0.92 9.90 13.41
C TRP A 468 0.97 9.19 12.05
N VAL A 469 2.17 8.96 11.51
CA VAL A 469 2.38 8.30 10.22
C VAL A 469 1.77 6.91 10.21
N ALA A 470 1.94 6.13 11.27
CA ALA A 470 1.40 4.78 11.35
C ALA A 470 -0.13 4.80 11.35
N VAL A 471 -0.77 5.69 12.11
CA VAL A 471 -2.23 5.88 12.12
C VAL A 471 -2.74 6.31 10.75
N ARG A 472 -2.10 7.32 10.13
CA ARG A 472 -2.43 7.79 8.78
C ARG A 472 -2.38 6.66 7.76
N ASN A 473 -1.33 5.86 7.77
CA ASN A 473 -1.17 4.74 6.83
C ASN A 473 -2.22 3.64 7.04
N VAL A 474 -2.63 3.36 8.28
CA VAL A 474 -3.76 2.45 8.54
C VAL A 474 -5.06 3.02 7.96
N ILE A 475 -5.31 4.32 8.11
CA ILE A 475 -6.52 4.94 7.55
C ILE A 475 -6.54 4.85 6.02
N TYR A 476 -5.40 5.03 5.36
CA TYR A 476 -5.30 4.85 3.90
C TYR A 476 -5.54 3.41 3.45
N THR A 477 -5.06 2.40 4.20
CA THR A 477 -5.40 1.00 3.90
C THR A 477 -6.88 0.71 4.14
N GLN A 478 -7.54 1.43 5.04
CA GLN A 478 -8.98 1.33 5.30
C GLN A 478 -9.83 1.99 4.21
N LEU A 479 -9.36 3.08 3.60
CA LEU A 479 -9.98 3.63 2.38
C LEU A 479 -9.92 2.63 1.22
N CYS A 480 -8.77 1.97 1.02
CA CYS A 480 -8.67 0.88 0.03
C CYS A 480 -9.65 -0.26 0.36
N LYS A 481 -9.74 -0.63 1.65
CA LYS A 481 -10.67 -1.64 2.12
C LYS A 481 -12.10 -1.26 1.78
N HIS A 482 -12.52 -0.06 2.17
CA HIS A 482 -13.85 0.47 1.90
C HIS A 482 -14.19 0.38 0.41
N ALA A 483 -13.36 0.97 -0.45
CA ALA A 483 -13.62 1.04 -1.88
C ALA A 483 -13.74 -0.35 -2.53
N PHE A 484 -12.98 -1.34 -2.05
CA PHE A 484 -13.12 -2.72 -2.51
C PHE A 484 -14.42 -3.37 -2.06
N TYR A 485 -14.76 -3.27 -0.77
CA TYR A 485 -15.97 -3.91 -0.22
C TYR A 485 -17.28 -3.28 -0.70
N THR A 486 -17.28 -1.98 -1.02
CA THR A 486 -18.46 -1.28 -1.56
C THR A 486 -18.60 -1.40 -3.08
N GLY A 487 -17.57 -1.94 -3.76
CA GLY A 487 -17.53 -2.05 -5.22
C GLY A 487 -17.19 -0.75 -5.95
N GLU A 488 -16.76 0.30 -5.23
CA GLU A 488 -16.27 1.55 -5.83
C GLU A 488 -14.96 1.34 -6.61
N ASN A 489 -14.13 0.42 -6.15
CA ASN A 489 -12.93 -0.01 -6.87
C ASN A 489 -12.76 -1.54 -6.76
N PRO A 490 -13.10 -2.29 -7.83
CA PRO A 490 -13.04 -3.76 -7.81
C PRO A 490 -11.62 -4.32 -8.01
N ASP A 491 -10.58 -3.47 -8.06
CA ASP A 491 -9.20 -3.89 -8.26
C ASP A 491 -8.71 -4.78 -7.10
N LEU A 492 -8.24 -5.98 -7.42
CA LEU A 492 -7.77 -6.94 -6.42
C LEU A 492 -6.53 -6.46 -5.63
N ARG A 493 -5.81 -5.45 -6.13
CA ARG A 493 -4.78 -4.77 -5.35
C ARG A 493 -5.38 -4.14 -4.10
N TRP A 494 -6.60 -3.58 -4.16
CA TRP A 494 -7.30 -3.03 -3.00
C TRP A 494 -7.68 -4.12 -2.00
N ALA A 495 -8.03 -5.32 -2.45
CA ALA A 495 -8.21 -6.49 -1.57
C ALA A 495 -6.90 -6.88 -0.84
N THR A 496 -5.75 -6.72 -1.51
CA THR A 496 -4.43 -6.94 -0.88
C THR A 496 -4.12 -5.84 0.13
N TYR A 497 -4.46 -4.58 -0.16
CA TYR A 497 -4.33 -3.48 0.79
C TYR A 497 -5.23 -3.68 2.02
N ALA A 498 -6.47 -4.10 1.78
CA ALA A 498 -7.51 -4.39 2.77
C ALA A 498 -7.17 -5.49 3.78
N SER A 499 -6.19 -6.32 3.47
CA SER A 499 -5.81 -7.48 4.27
C SER A 499 -4.36 -7.39 4.73
N TYR A 500 -3.43 -7.61 3.80
CA TYR A 500 -2.00 -7.74 4.09
C TYR A 500 -1.36 -6.42 4.56
N GLN A 501 -1.57 -5.33 3.81
CA GLN A 501 -0.99 -4.04 4.16
C GLN A 501 -1.59 -3.49 5.45
N ASP A 502 -2.91 -3.55 5.61
CA ASP A 502 -3.57 -3.14 6.86
C ASP A 502 -2.97 -3.87 8.08
N SER A 503 -2.76 -5.19 7.97
CA SER A 503 -2.14 -6.00 9.03
C SER A 503 -0.68 -5.61 9.30
N LEU A 504 0.09 -5.25 8.26
CA LEU A 504 1.47 -4.76 8.42
C LEU A 504 1.50 -3.42 9.14
N GLN A 505 0.68 -2.46 8.70
CA GLN A 505 0.62 -1.12 9.29
C GLN A 505 0.19 -1.18 10.76
N ARG A 506 -0.78 -2.03 11.09
CA ARG A 506 -1.21 -2.25 12.49
C ARG A 506 -0.11 -2.86 13.36
N ARG A 507 0.67 -3.81 12.84
CA ARG A 507 1.83 -4.35 13.58
C ARG A 507 2.92 -3.31 13.79
N ALA A 508 3.17 -2.47 12.78
CA ALA A 508 4.11 -1.35 12.91
C ALA A 508 3.63 -0.38 13.99
N LEU A 509 2.35 0.00 13.97
CA LEU A 509 1.73 0.84 15.00
C LEU A 509 1.89 0.24 16.39
N SER A 510 1.57 -1.04 16.60
CA SER A 510 1.73 -1.70 17.90
C SER A 510 3.17 -1.68 18.42
N ARG A 511 4.17 -1.84 17.54
CA ARG A 511 5.59 -1.74 17.93
C ARG A 511 5.96 -0.31 18.33
N ILE A 512 5.55 0.67 17.53
CA ILE A 512 5.79 2.09 17.82
C ILE A 512 5.17 2.47 19.18
N LEU A 513 3.95 2.01 19.46
CA LEU A 513 3.28 2.27 20.74
C LEU A 513 4.01 1.60 21.91
N ALA A 514 4.56 0.39 21.73
CA ALA A 514 5.35 -0.30 22.75
C ALA A 514 6.70 0.40 23.03
N ASP A 515 7.29 1.05 22.03
CA ASP A 515 8.52 1.85 22.20
C ASP A 515 8.25 3.22 22.85
N CYS A 516 6.97 3.64 22.89
CA CYS A 516 6.53 4.90 23.49
C CYS A 516 6.06 4.77 24.95
N SER A 517 5.85 3.54 25.45
CA SER A 517 5.58 3.23 26.87
C SER A 517 6.85 3.08 27.68
#